data_AF-A0A961X2R8-F1
#
_entry.id   AF-A0A961X2R8-F1
#
_cell.length_a   1.000
_cell.length_b   1.000
_cell.length_c   1.000
_cell.angle_alpha   90.00
_cell.angle_beta   90.00
_cell.angle_gamma   90.00
#
_symmetry.space_group_name_H-M   'P 1'
#
loop_
_entity.id
_entity.type
_entity.pdbx_description
1 polymer ?
#
loop_
_entity_poly.entity_id
_entity_poly.type
_entity_poly.pdbx_seq_one_letter_code
_entity_poly.pdbx_strand_id
1 'polypeptide(L)' 'MLRITDSLSIDENDLVWNFVRASGPGGQNVNKVSTAVELRFDVAQAALPDDLKFRLRTIAGRQLTQDGILIIEAQE' A
#
# COMPACT_ATOMS: atom_id res chain seq x y z
N MET A 1 2.50 -14.44 4.13
CA MET A 1 3.63 -13.58 4.53
C MET A 1 4.40 -13.14 3.30
N LEU A 2 4.65 -11.84 3.14
CA LEU A 2 5.46 -11.26 2.07
C LEU A 2 6.93 -11.18 2.50
N ARG A 3 7.80 -11.99 1.90
CA ARG A 3 9.22 -12.03 2.25
C ARG A 3 9.99 -10.86 1.63
N ILE A 4 10.75 -10.12 2.44
CA ILE A 4 11.60 -9.01 2.00
C ILE A 4 13.08 -9.43 1.97
N THR A 5 13.56 -10.09 3.02
CA THR A 5 14.90 -10.66 3.12
C THR A 5 14.85 -12.06 3.71
N ASP A 6 16.01 -12.67 3.97
CA ASP A 6 16.04 -14.00 4.59
C ASP A 6 15.39 -14.02 5.99
N SER A 7 15.54 -12.92 6.73
CA SER A 7 15.11 -12.74 8.11
C SER A 7 13.98 -11.73 8.32
N LEU A 8 13.47 -11.13 7.24
CA LEU A 8 12.43 -10.10 7.30
C LEU A 8 11.27 -10.45 6.38
N SER A 9 10.07 -10.49 6.95
CA SER A 9 8.82 -10.66 6.23
C SER A 9 7.75 -9.74 6.80
N ILE A 10 6.82 -9.34 5.93
CA ILE A 10 5.62 -8.58 6.29
C ILE A 10 4.45 -9.56 6.38
N ASP A 11 3.61 -9.42 7.40
CA ASP A 11 2.38 -10.20 7.49
C ASP A 11 1.37 -9.67 6.46
N GLU A 12 0.64 -10.57 5.81
CA GLU A 12 -0.36 -10.16 4.82
C GLU A 12 -1.56 -9.47 5.50
N ASN A 13 -1.78 -9.73 6.80
CA ASN A 13 -2.79 -9.05 7.59
C ASN A 13 -2.46 -7.57 7.86
N ASP A 14 -1.19 -7.18 7.72
CA ASP A 14 -0.76 -5.77 7.82
C ASP A 14 -1.02 -5.01 6.50
N LEU A 15 -1.40 -5.72 5.44
CA LEU A 15 -1.62 -5.19 4.09
C LEU A 15 -3.11 -5.16 3.76
N VAL A 16 -3.63 -3.98 3.47
CA VAL A 16 -5.01 -3.77 3.02
C VAL A 16 -5.00 -3.27 1.59
N TRP A 17 -5.67 -4.01 0.71
CA TRP A 17 -5.78 -3.69 -0.72
C TRP A 17 -7.16 -3.11 -1.03
N ASN A 18 -7.19 -1.96 -1.69
CA ASN A 18 -8.41 -1.31 -2.14
C ASN A 18 -8.36 -1.15 -3.66
N PHE A 19 -9.29 -1.80 -4.36
CA PHE A 19 -9.36 -1.77 -5.82
C PHE A 19 -10.42 -0.75 -6.23
N VAL A 20 -9.98 0.34 -6.90
CA VAL A 20 -10.89 1.41 -7.32
C VAL A 20 -11.20 1.30 -8.81
N ARG A 21 -12.41 1.71 -9.18
CA ARG A 21 -12.83 1.78 -10.59
C ARG A 21 -12.38 3.12 -11.17
N ALA A 22 -11.82 3.10 -12.37
CA ALA A 22 -11.63 4.32 -13.15
C ALA A 22 -12.99 4.99 -13.38
N SER A 23 -13.17 6.19 -12.85
CA SER A 23 -14.40 6.97 -13.02
C SER A 23 -14.29 7.80 -14.30
N GLY A 24 -14.46 7.14 -15.46
CA GLY A 24 -14.62 7.81 -16.76
C GLY A 24 -16.11 7.98 -17.13
N PRO A 25 -16.53 9.06 -17.84
CA PRO A 25 -17.91 9.23 -18.28
C PRO A 25 -18.34 8.06 -19.19
N GLY A 26 -19.45 7.41 -18.83
CA GLY A 26 -19.93 6.19 -19.47
C GLY A 26 -20.30 6.38 -20.94
N GLY A 27 -19.42 5.92 -21.83
CA GLY A 27 -19.67 5.77 -23.26
C GLY A 27 -19.54 4.31 -23.67
N GLN A 28 -20.67 3.64 -23.84
CA GLN A 28 -20.98 2.48 -24.68
C GLN A 28 -19.85 1.51 -25.12
N ASN A 29 -18.84 1.21 -24.29
CA ASN A 29 -17.91 0.06 -24.38
C ASN A 29 -17.07 -0.09 -23.09
N VAL A 30 -17.58 0.34 -21.92
CA VAL A 30 -16.84 0.33 -20.64
C VAL A 30 -16.93 -1.05 -19.96
N ASN A 31 -16.36 -2.07 -20.60
CA ASN A 31 -16.16 -3.36 -19.95
C ASN A 31 -14.89 -3.31 -19.08
N LYS A 32 -15.09 -2.97 -17.80
CA LYS A 32 -14.74 -3.85 -16.68
C LYS A 32 -13.26 -4.18 -16.47
N VAL A 33 -12.41 -3.19 -16.17
CA VAL A 33 -11.15 -3.45 -15.46
C VAL A 33 -10.90 -2.34 -14.43
N SER A 34 -10.67 -2.73 -13.16
CA SER A 34 -10.23 -1.80 -12.11
C SER A 34 -8.77 -1.46 -12.41
N THR A 35 -8.51 -0.34 -13.08
CA THR A 35 -7.14 0.05 -13.51
C THR A 35 -6.32 0.70 -12.40
N ALA A 36 -6.92 0.96 -11.23
CA ALA A 36 -6.23 1.58 -10.10
C ALA A 36 -6.40 0.76 -8.82
N VAL A 37 -5.30 0.63 -8.08
CA VAL A 37 -5.17 -0.12 -6.84
C VAL A 37 -4.47 0.76 -5.81
N GLU A 38 -5.02 0.81 -4.61
CA GLU A 38 -4.43 1.44 -3.45
C GLU A 38 -4.05 0.36 -2.44
N LEU A 39 -2.78 0.33 -2.05
CA LEU A 39 -2.25 -0.50 -0.97
C LEU A 39 -2.05 0.36 0.27
N ARG A 40 -2.61 -0.09 1.40
CA ARG A 40 -2.34 0.44 2.72
C ARG A 40 -1.53 -0.57 3.52
N PHE A 41 -0.43 -0.13 4.11
CA PHE A 41 0.42 -0.94 4.98
C PHE A 41 0.56 -0.25 6.35
N ASP A 42 0.14 -0.92 7.43
CA ASP A 42 0.26 -0.39 8.79
C ASP A 42 1.68 -0.58 9.34
N VAL A 43 2.55 0.40 9.08
CA VAL A 43 3.95 0.37 9.53
C VAL A 43 4.04 0.48 11.06
N ALA A 44 3.08 1.14 11.70
CA ALA A 44 3.09 1.33 13.14
C ALA A 44 2.90 -0.01 13.86
N GLN A 45 1.95 -0.83 13.40
CA GLN A 45 1.63 -2.14 13.97
C GLN A 45 2.50 -3.28 13.44
N ALA A 46 3.06 -3.15 12.22
CA ALA A 46 3.87 -4.20 11.62
C ALA A 46 5.03 -4.65 12.52
N ALA A 47 5.33 -5.95 12.48
CA ALA A 47 6.45 -6.58 13.18
C ALA A 47 7.80 -6.24 12.53
N LEU A 48 8.11 -4.94 12.44
CA LEU A 48 9.36 -4.40 11.91
C LEU A 48 10.25 -3.87 13.05
N PRO A 49 11.57 -4.05 12.97
CA PRO A 49 12.53 -3.35 13.83
C PRO A 49 12.33 -1.83 13.79
N ASP A 50 12.51 -1.17 14.94
CA ASP A 50 12.30 0.28 15.09
C ASP A 50 13.18 1.12 14.17
N ASP A 51 14.42 0.68 13.91
CA ASP A 51 15.33 1.35 12.98
C ASP A 51 14.79 1.31 11.54
N LEU A 52 14.18 0.21 11.14
CA LEU A 52 13.54 0.08 9.83
C LEU A 52 12.27 0.92 9.73
N LYS A 53 11.45 0.95 10.80
CA LYS A 53 10.29 1.86 10.87
C LYS A 53 10.75 3.31 10.69
N PHE A 54 11.79 3.74 11.40
CA PHE A 54 12.32 5.11 11.29
C PHE A 54 12.85 5.44 9.89
N ARG A 55 13.64 4.54 9.30
CA ARG A 55 14.15 4.70 7.93
C ARG A 55 13.01 4.76 6.91
N LEU A 56 12.02 3.89 7.06
CA LEU A 56 10.86 3.86 6.17
C LEU A 56 10.04 5.14 6.27
N ARG A 57 9.84 5.70 7.47
CA ARG A 57 9.20 7.01 7.65
C ARG A 57 9.92 8.12 6.88
N THR A 58 11.25 8.09 6.90
CA THR A 58 12.09 9.07 6.21
C THR A 58 11.96 8.93 4.68
N ILE A 59 11.94 7.69 4.17
CA ILE A 59 11.87 7.40 2.73
C ILE A 59 10.46 7.62 2.17
N ALA A 60 9.43 7.20 2.90
CA ALA A 60 8.04 7.26 2.45
C ALA A 60 7.54 8.69 2.26
N GLY A 61 8.04 9.64 3.06
CA GLY A 61 7.70 11.05 2.93
C GLY A 61 6.19 11.28 2.96
N ARG A 62 5.63 11.83 1.87
CA ARG A 62 4.20 12.14 1.75
C ARG A 62 3.27 10.94 1.67
N GLN A 63 3.80 9.75 1.38
CA GLN A 63 3.03 8.52 1.30
C GLN A 63 2.70 7.93 2.69
N LEU A 64 3.35 8.43 3.75
CA LEU A 64 3.06 8.00 5.11
C LEU A 64 2.12 8.97 5.81
N THR A 65 1.02 8.44 6.33
CA THR A 65 0.08 9.17 7.18
C THR A 65 0.63 9.44 8.58
N GLN A 66 0.01 10.36 9.31
CA GLN A 66 0.37 10.64 10.71
C GLN A 66 0.16 9.42 11.64
N ASP A 67 -0.80 8.56 11.31
CA ASP A 67 -1.08 7.32 12.03
C ASP A 67 -0.08 6.19 11.70
N GLY A 68 0.89 6.44 10.82
CA GLY A 68 1.91 5.45 10.44
C GLY A 68 1.45 4.45 9.38
N ILE A 69 0.36 4.74 8.67
CA ILE A 69 -0.08 3.95 7.52
C ILE A 69 0.65 4.45 6.26
N LEU A 70 1.35 3.55 5.58
CA LEU A 70 1.94 3.78 4.26
C LEU A 70 0.89 3.53 3.18
N ILE A 71 0.66 4.50 2.32
CA ILE A 71 -0.29 4.43 1.21
C ILE A 71 0.49 4.42 -0.10
N ILE A 72 0.28 3.39 -0.92
CA ILE A 72 0.86 3.25 -2.26
C ILE A 72 -0.28 3.14 -3.25
N GLU A 73 -0.32 4.05 -4.22
CA GLU A 73 -1.28 4.01 -5.32
C GLU A 73 -0.57 3.54 -6.58
N ALA A 74 -1.18 2.58 -7.27
CA ALA A 74 -0.77 2.09 -8.57
C ALA A 74 -1.93 2.26 -9.54
N GLN A 75 -1.69 2.95 -10.65
CA GLN A 75 -2.65 3.12 -11.74
C GLN A 75 -1.95 2.94 -13.08
N GLU A 76 -2.62 2.29 -14.03
CA GLU A 76 -2.19 2.14 -15.43
C GLU A 76 -2.97 3.06 -16.36
#